data_AF-A0A6A3R400-F1
#
_entry.id   AF-A0A6A3R400-F1
#
_cell.length_a   1.000
_cell.length_b   1.000
_cell.length_c   1.000
_cell.angle_alpha   90.00
_cell.angle_beta   90.00
_cell.angle_gamma   90.00
#
_symmetry.space_group_name_H-M   'P 1'
#
loop_
_entity.id
_entity.type
_entity.pdbx_description
1 polymer ?
#
loop_
_entity_poly.entity_id
_entity_poly.type
_entity_poly.pdbx_seq_one_letter_code
_entity_poly.pdbx_strand_id
1 'polypeptide(L)'
;MESPFHSRVGKVVRRISDKLDEYEAAVVDHYVAVGESLTRTHVRVKDKLTTHEQKLSNHIEHCEAAIVNSCTSVGEHLTHTQERLKDKLNSQERKLSEKAAQLLSKPGVPKMLAPLRDKLSDNGADSIDSFDYNAQEHSTVSTPGSEASTLSGGSFTEFYTDDEIINKSRIPREKVVDV
;
A
#
# COMPACT_ATOMS: atom_id res chain seq x y z
N MET A 1 -5.79 -34.47 88.05
CA MET A 1 -4.68 -34.82 87.13
C MET A 1 -5.25 -34.88 85.74
N GLU A 2 -4.71 -34.11 84.79
CA GLU A 2 -5.12 -34.19 83.38
C GLU A 2 -4.68 -35.54 82.77
N SER A 3 -5.55 -36.17 81.98
CA SER A 3 -5.24 -37.44 81.32
C SER A 3 -4.09 -37.27 80.32
N PRO A 4 -3.06 -38.14 80.34
CA PRO A 4 -1.95 -38.12 79.37
C PRO A 4 -2.41 -38.16 77.91
N PHE A 5 -3.60 -38.73 77.65
CA PHE A 5 -4.21 -38.75 76.33
C PHE A 5 -4.65 -37.36 75.88
N HIS A 6 -5.30 -36.57 76.74
CA HIS A 6 -5.74 -35.21 76.39
C HIS A 6 -4.56 -34.28 76.12
N SER A 7 -3.47 -34.38 76.90
CA SER A 7 -2.24 -33.61 76.65
C SER A 7 -1.62 -33.94 75.28
N ARG A 8 -1.62 -35.23 74.90
CA ARG A 8 -1.06 -35.70 73.63
C ARG A 8 -1.93 -35.27 72.44
N VAL A 9 -3.25 -35.36 72.56
CA VAL A 9 -4.19 -34.87 71.55
C VAL A 9 -4.05 -33.36 71.36
N GLY A 10 -3.97 -32.57 72.44
CA GLY A 10 -3.75 -31.12 72.35
C GLY A 10 -2.46 -30.74 71.62
N LYS A 11 -1.37 -31.49 71.81
CA LYS A 11 -0.11 -31.29 71.06
C LYS A 11 -0.21 -31.65 69.58
N VAL A 12 -1.08 -32.59 69.22
CA VAL A 12 -1.32 -32.96 67.80
C VAL A 12 -2.18 -31.90 67.14
N VAL A 13 -3.26 -31.47 67.80
CA VAL A 13 -4.13 -30.39 67.30
C VAL A 13 -3.33 -29.13 67.03
N ARG A 14 -2.47 -28.70 67.97
CA ARG A 14 -1.61 -27.52 67.77
C ARG A 14 -0.70 -27.66 66.56
N ARG A 15 -0.04 -28.82 66.40
CA ARG A 15 0.83 -29.08 65.23
C ARG A 15 0.08 -29.05 63.91
N ILE A 16 -1.17 -29.52 63.90
CA ILE A 16 -2.03 -29.45 62.71
C ILE A 16 -2.38 -28.00 62.40
N SER A 17 -2.79 -27.22 63.40
CA SER A 17 -3.07 -25.78 63.24
C SER A 17 -1.85 -25.02 62.72
N ASP A 18 -0.68 -25.19 63.34
CA ASP A 18 0.55 -24.53 62.90
C ASP A 18 0.88 -24.86 61.43
N LYS A 19 0.63 -26.11 61.01
CA LYS A 19 0.86 -26.54 59.63
C LYS A 19 -0.17 -25.96 58.66
N LEU A 20 -1.43 -25.83 59.08
CA LEU A 20 -2.46 -25.17 58.28
C LEU A 20 -2.13 -23.69 58.06
N ASP A 21 -1.71 -22.98 59.11
CA ASP A 21 -1.31 -21.58 59.02
C ASP A 21 -0.11 -21.40 58.07
N GLU A 22 0.87 -22.31 58.14
CA GLU A 22 2.02 -22.32 57.22
C GLU A 22 1.60 -22.56 55.75
N TYR A 23 0.68 -23.50 55.51
CA TYR A 23 0.16 -23.76 54.16
C TYR A 23 -0.65 -22.57 53.63
N GLU A 24 -1.48 -21.95 54.47
CA GLU A 24 -2.25 -20.77 54.09
C GLU A 24 -1.32 -19.62 53.69
N ALA A 25 -0.31 -19.34 54.51
CA ALA A 25 0.69 -18.32 54.22
C ALA A 25 1.42 -18.62 52.89
N ALA A 26 1.87 -19.86 52.68
CA ALA A 26 2.57 -20.25 51.46
C ALA A 26 1.69 -20.13 50.21
N VAL A 27 0.40 -20.44 50.31
CA VAL A 27 -0.56 -20.27 49.21
C VAL A 27 -0.77 -18.80 48.89
N VAL A 28 -0.96 -17.96 49.91
CA VAL A 28 -1.11 -16.50 49.72
C VAL A 28 0.12 -15.91 49.04
N ASP A 29 1.32 -16.23 49.52
CA ASP A 29 2.58 -15.76 48.94
C ASP A 29 2.72 -16.19 47.47
N HIS A 30 2.35 -17.43 47.15
CA HIS A 30 2.37 -17.92 45.77
C HIS A 30 1.38 -17.17 44.88
N TYR A 31 0.15 -16.92 45.35
CA TYR A 31 -0.84 -16.14 44.59
C TYR A 31 -0.36 -14.71 44.32
N VAL A 32 0.25 -14.07 45.32
CA VAL A 32 0.85 -12.73 45.16
C VAL A 32 1.96 -12.77 44.10
N ALA A 33 2.88 -13.72 44.20
CA ALA A 33 3.99 -13.85 43.24
C ALA A 33 3.51 -14.10 41.81
N VAL A 34 2.48 -14.92 41.61
CA VAL A 34 1.86 -15.15 40.31
C VAL A 34 1.19 -13.88 39.79
N GLY A 35 0.45 -13.16 40.63
CA GLY A 35 -0.19 -11.89 40.26
C GLY A 35 0.82 -10.84 39.80
N GLU A 36 1.95 -10.71 40.51
CA GLU A 36 3.05 -9.83 40.12
C GLU A 36 3.72 -10.26 38.81
N SER A 37 3.90 -11.57 38.60
CA SER A 37 4.47 -12.12 37.37
C SER A 37 3.57 -11.85 36.16
N LEU A 38 2.25 -12.05 36.33
CA LEU A 38 1.25 -11.76 35.31
C LEU A 38 1.22 -10.27 34.97
N THR A 39 1.23 -9.40 35.99
CA THR A 39 1.25 -7.94 35.81
C THR A 39 2.49 -7.50 35.04
N ARG A 40 3.69 -7.99 35.42
CA ARG A 40 4.94 -7.71 34.71
C ARG A 40 4.91 -8.19 33.27
N THR A 41 4.31 -9.35 33.02
CA THR A 41 4.18 -9.90 31.67
C THR A 41 3.23 -9.07 30.81
N HIS A 42 2.09 -8.66 31.37
CA HIS A 42 1.13 -7.78 30.70
C HIS A 42 1.78 -6.46 30.28
N VAL A 43 2.50 -5.81 31.21
CA VAL A 43 3.24 -4.56 30.91
C VAL A 43 4.25 -4.78 29.78
N ARG A 44 5.09 -5.83 29.87
CA ARG A 44 6.09 -6.13 28.84
C ARG A 44 5.47 -6.37 27.45
N VAL A 45 4.36 -7.08 27.39
CA VAL A 45 3.66 -7.34 26.11
C VAL A 45 3.10 -6.05 25.55
N LYS A 46 2.45 -5.22 26.37
CA LYS A 46 1.93 -3.91 25.98
C LYS A 46 3.04 -2.99 25.46
N ASP A 47 4.19 -2.95 26.14
CA ASP A 47 5.32 -2.11 25.74
C ASP A 47 5.93 -2.58 24.41
N LYS A 48 5.99 -3.90 24.19
CA LYS A 48 6.42 -4.46 22.90
C LYS A 48 5.44 -4.12 21.77
N LEU A 49 4.14 -4.24 22.04
CA LEU A 49 3.09 -3.93 21.07
C LEU A 49 3.15 -2.46 20.65
N THR A 50 3.17 -1.55 21.62
CA THR A 50 3.29 -0.09 21.37
C THR A 50 4.58 0.27 20.62
N THR A 51 5.70 -0.38 20.95
CA THR A 51 6.95 -0.20 20.20
C THR A 51 6.82 -0.65 18.75
N HIS A 52 6.15 -1.78 18.50
CA HIS A 52 5.94 -2.30 17.15
C HIS A 52 5.00 -1.40 16.34
N GLU A 53 3.94 -0.90 16.96
CA GLU A 53 2.99 0.05 16.39
C GLU A 53 3.70 1.34 15.96
N GLN A 54 4.53 1.91 16.84
CA GLN A 54 5.30 3.11 16.50
C GLN A 54 6.28 2.88 15.35
N LYS A 55 6.98 1.73 15.35
CA LYS A 55 7.89 1.39 14.24
C LYS A 55 7.15 1.25 12.93
N LEU A 56 5.96 0.65 12.94
CA LEU A 56 5.13 0.49 11.76
C LEU A 56 4.62 1.85 11.26
N SER A 57 4.13 2.71 12.15
CA SER A 57 3.71 4.08 11.80
C SER A 57 4.84 4.84 11.12
N ASN A 58 6.03 4.86 11.73
CA ASN A 58 7.20 5.54 11.17
C ASN A 58 7.60 4.98 9.79
N HIS A 59 7.45 3.67 9.58
CA HIS A 59 7.78 3.05 8.30
C HIS A 59 6.76 3.42 7.22
N ILE A 60 5.47 3.46 7.56
CA ILE A 60 4.40 3.90 6.65
C ILE A 60 4.63 5.36 6.25
N GLU A 61 4.85 6.25 7.21
CA GLU A 61 5.13 7.67 6.95
C GLU A 61 6.34 7.86 6.02
N HIS A 62 7.40 7.08 6.25
CA HIS A 62 8.59 7.11 5.39
C HIS A 62 8.29 6.65 3.96
N CYS A 63 7.53 5.55 3.82
CA CYS A 63 7.13 5.03 2.51
C CYS A 63 6.22 6.01 1.76
N GLU A 64 5.25 6.63 2.44
CA GLU A 64 4.39 7.66 1.87
C GLU A 64 5.21 8.85 1.37
N ALA A 65 6.15 9.35 2.17
CA ALA A 65 7.04 10.43 1.77
C ALA A 65 7.90 10.04 0.55
N ALA A 66 8.43 8.82 0.51
CA ALA A 66 9.21 8.32 -0.61
C ALA A 66 8.38 8.24 -1.90
N ILE A 67 7.14 7.76 -1.81
CA ILE A 67 6.20 7.70 -2.95
C ILE A 67 5.88 9.11 -3.46
N VAL A 68 5.54 10.04 -2.56
CA VAL A 68 5.24 11.43 -2.94
C VAL A 68 6.43 12.07 -3.64
N ASN A 69 7.63 11.93 -3.09
CA ASN A 69 8.85 12.47 -3.70
C ASN A 69 9.12 11.87 -5.09
N SER A 70 8.92 10.56 -5.25
CA SER A 70 9.05 9.87 -6.53
C SER A 70 8.04 10.37 -7.56
N CYS A 71 6.76 10.47 -7.19
CA CYS A 71 5.71 10.99 -8.05
C CYS A 71 5.97 12.45 -8.47
N THR A 72 6.39 13.31 -7.54
CA THR A 72 6.77 14.69 -7.85
C THR A 72 7.93 14.73 -8.85
N SER A 73 9.01 14.00 -8.59
CA SER A 73 10.17 13.97 -9.49
C SER A 73 9.82 13.45 -10.89
N VAL A 74 9.03 12.37 -10.98
CA VAL A 74 8.54 11.85 -12.26
C VAL A 74 7.65 12.87 -12.99
N GLY A 75 6.79 13.57 -12.26
CA GLY A 75 5.96 14.66 -12.80
C GLY A 75 6.80 15.80 -13.37
N GLU A 76 7.84 16.24 -12.65
CA GLU A 76 8.79 17.25 -13.12
C GLU A 76 9.56 16.79 -14.37
N HIS A 77 10.03 15.55 -14.39
CA HIS A 77 10.70 14.98 -15.57
C HIS A 77 9.77 14.89 -16.79
N LEU A 78 8.50 14.52 -16.57
CA LEU A 78 7.50 14.44 -17.63
C LEU A 78 7.18 15.81 -18.21
N THR A 79 6.93 16.81 -17.35
CA THR A 79 6.67 18.20 -17.78
C THR A 79 7.84 18.79 -18.55
N HIS A 80 9.07 18.59 -18.07
CA HIS A 80 10.27 19.05 -18.77
C HIS A 80 10.44 18.36 -20.15
N THR A 81 10.14 17.06 -20.23
CA THR A 81 10.20 16.32 -21.49
C THR A 81 9.14 16.82 -22.48
N GLN A 82 7.92 17.07 -22.00
CA GLN A 82 6.82 17.61 -22.79
C GLN A 82 7.17 18.98 -23.37
N GLU A 83 7.73 19.88 -22.55
CA GLU A 83 8.17 21.21 -22.99
C GLU A 83 9.25 21.11 -24.07
N ARG A 84 10.28 20.28 -23.85
CA ARG A 84 11.34 20.05 -24.84
C ARG A 84 10.81 19.50 -26.17
N LEU A 85 9.82 18.60 -26.14
CA LEU A 85 9.20 18.07 -27.35
C LEU A 85 8.38 19.14 -28.08
N LYS A 86 7.63 19.95 -27.35
CA LYS A 86 6.88 21.09 -27.89
C LYS A 86 7.82 22.08 -28.61
N ASP A 87 8.96 22.41 -28.00
CA ASP A 87 9.95 23.30 -28.60
C ASP A 87 10.57 22.72 -29.88
N LYS A 88 10.87 21.42 -29.88
CA LYS A 88 11.36 20.73 -31.08
C LYS A 88 10.33 20.73 -32.21
N LEU A 89 9.05 20.50 -31.89
CA LEU A 89 7.96 20.53 -32.86
C LEU A 89 7.83 21.93 -33.47
N ASN A 90 7.74 22.96 -32.62
CA ASN A 90 7.65 24.36 -33.05
C ASN A 90 8.86 24.77 -33.91
N SER A 91 10.06 24.31 -33.54
CA SER A 91 11.26 24.55 -34.35
C SER A 91 11.18 23.89 -35.72
N GLN A 92 10.64 22.68 -35.82
CA GLN A 92 10.51 21.98 -37.09
C GLN A 92 9.44 22.62 -37.97
N GLU A 93 8.31 23.00 -37.38
CA GLU A 93 7.24 23.73 -38.06
C GLU A 93 7.77 25.04 -38.66
N ARG A 94 8.51 25.85 -37.88
CA ARG A 94 9.12 27.08 -38.39
C ARG A 94 10.08 26.82 -39.56
N LYS A 95 10.94 25.81 -39.48
CA LYS A 95 11.88 25.45 -40.56
C LYS A 95 11.16 25.01 -41.82
N LEU A 96 10.06 24.26 -41.69
CA LEU A 96 9.23 23.83 -42.81
C LEU A 96 8.52 25.01 -43.45
N SER A 97 7.89 25.87 -42.66
CA SER A 97 7.22 27.09 -43.13
C SER A 97 8.20 28.01 -43.85
N GLU A 98 9.42 28.17 -43.32
CA GLU A 98 10.47 28.96 -43.97
C GLU A 98 10.91 28.34 -45.31
N LYS A 99 11.14 27.02 -45.36
CA LYS A 99 11.46 26.32 -46.62
C LYS A 99 10.32 26.44 -47.64
N ALA A 100 9.07 26.29 -47.22
CA ALA A 100 7.91 26.44 -48.09
C ALA A 100 7.81 27.87 -48.65
N ALA A 101 7.96 28.88 -47.80
CA ALA A 101 7.99 30.28 -48.20
C ALA A 101 9.13 30.56 -49.19
N GLN A 102 10.35 30.08 -48.91
CA GLN A 102 11.50 30.20 -49.81
C GLN A 102 11.25 29.52 -51.16
N LEU A 103 10.62 28.35 -51.19
CA LEU A 103 10.28 27.66 -52.44
C LEU A 103 9.26 28.43 -53.27
N LEU A 104 8.24 28.99 -52.61
CA LEU A 104 7.20 29.80 -53.27
C LEU A 104 7.72 31.17 -53.72
N SER A 105 8.70 31.74 -53.03
CA SER A 105 9.30 33.03 -53.38
C SER A 105 10.35 32.94 -54.49
N LYS A 106 10.74 31.73 -54.95
CA LYS A 106 11.71 31.57 -56.03
C LYS A 106 11.19 32.18 -57.34
N PRO A 107 12.01 32.99 -58.05
CA PRO A 107 11.60 33.59 -59.32
C PRO A 107 11.12 32.53 -60.33
N GLY A 108 10.00 32.79 -60.99
CA GLY A 108 9.40 31.86 -61.97
C GLY A 108 8.38 30.87 -61.38
N VAL A 109 8.52 30.44 -60.12
CA VAL A 109 7.58 29.51 -59.46
C VAL A 109 6.17 30.09 -59.35
N PRO A 110 5.96 31.35 -58.89
CA PRO A 110 4.63 31.96 -58.86
C PRO A 110 3.96 32.03 -60.24
N LYS A 111 4.74 32.32 -61.30
CA LYS A 111 4.24 32.39 -62.68
C LYS A 111 3.85 31.01 -63.21
N MET A 112 4.57 29.97 -62.84
CA MET A 112 4.26 28.58 -63.20
C MET A 112 3.03 28.03 -62.45
N LEU A 113 2.80 28.49 -61.22
CA LEU A 113 1.65 28.06 -60.41
C LEU A 113 0.36 28.83 -60.73
N ALA A 114 0.45 30.02 -61.33
CA ALA A 114 -0.71 30.86 -61.65
C ALA A 114 -1.77 30.13 -62.52
N PRO A 115 -1.43 29.43 -63.63
CA PRO A 115 -2.43 28.73 -64.44
C PRO A 115 -3.15 27.59 -63.70
N LEU A 116 -2.48 26.93 -62.74
CA LEU A 116 -3.09 25.89 -61.90
C LEU A 116 -4.02 26.49 -60.85
N ARG A 117 -3.63 27.62 -60.27
CA ARG A 117 -4.41 28.36 -59.29
C ARG A 117 -5.67 28.95 -59.91
N ASP A 118 -5.59 29.46 -61.14
CA ASP A 118 -6.74 29.98 -61.88
C ASP A 118 -7.72 28.84 -62.23
N LYS A 119 -7.22 27.67 -62.67
CA LYS A 119 -8.07 26.48 -62.93
C LYS A 119 -8.78 25.93 -61.69
N LEU A 120 -8.17 26.05 -60.51
CA LEU A 120 -8.80 25.66 -59.24
C LEU A 120 -9.79 26.73 -58.75
N SER A 121 -9.51 28.01 -59.02
CA SER A 121 -10.39 29.12 -58.66
C SER A 121 -11.66 29.17 -59.51
N ASP A 122 -11.59 28.76 -60.78
CA ASP A 122 -12.73 28.72 -61.71
C ASP A 122 -13.68 27.53 -61.43
N ASN A 123 -13.18 26.49 -60.76
CA ASN A 123 -13.94 25.29 -60.37
C ASN A 123 -14.48 25.34 -58.93
N GLY A 124 -14.33 26.47 -58.22
CA GLY A 124 -14.65 26.59 -56.78
C GLY A 124 -15.99 27.24 -56.44
N ALA A 125 -16.85 27.53 -57.43
CA ALA A 125 -18.12 28.20 -57.19
C ALA A 125 -19.31 27.26 -56.91
N ASP A 126 -19.17 25.95 -57.13
CA ASP A 126 -20.27 25.01 -56.89
C ASP A 126 -19.91 23.93 -55.85
N SER A 127 -20.47 24.14 -54.65
CA SER A 127 -20.99 23.13 -53.74
C SER A 127 -20.05 22.05 -53.20
N ILE A 128 -19.50 22.29 -52.00
CA ILE A 128 -19.47 21.27 -50.94
C ILE A 128 -20.09 21.92 -49.71
N ASP A 129 -21.42 21.82 -49.66
CA ASP A 129 -22.17 21.98 -48.43
C ASP A 129 -21.98 20.73 -47.55
N SER A 130 -22.04 20.92 -46.23
CA SER A 130 -22.14 19.87 -45.20
C SER A 130 -20.93 18.95 -44.97
N PHE A 131 -20.10 19.31 -43.98
CA PHE A 131 -19.69 18.35 -42.95
C PHE A 131 -19.98 18.96 -41.57
N ASP A 132 -21.19 18.67 -41.09
CA ASP A 132 -21.61 18.89 -39.72
C ASP A 132 -20.80 17.97 -38.80
N TYR A 133 -19.88 18.54 -38.01
CA TYR A 133 -19.28 17.84 -36.87
C TYR A 133 -20.31 17.82 -35.75
N ASN A 134 -21.30 16.92 -35.85
CA ASN A 134 -22.07 16.53 -34.69
C ASN A 134 -21.17 15.64 -33.81
N ALA A 135 -20.54 16.29 -32.82
CA ALA A 135 -19.87 15.64 -31.71
C ALA A 135 -20.91 14.92 -30.86
N GLN A 136 -21.27 13.69 -31.25
CA GLN A 136 -22.03 12.80 -30.40
C GLN A 136 -21.04 12.08 -29.49
N GLU A 137 -20.91 12.61 -28.27
CA GLU A 137 -20.31 11.90 -27.15
C GLU A 137 -21.07 10.59 -26.89
N HIS A 138 -20.59 9.50 -27.49
CA HIS A 138 -20.87 8.17 -26.99
C HIS A 138 -19.80 7.83 -25.96
N SER A 139 -20.00 8.33 -24.74
CA SER A 139 -19.45 7.71 -23.54
C SER A 139 -20.15 6.36 -23.35
N THR A 140 -19.66 5.34 -24.04
CA THR A 140 -19.87 3.96 -23.62
C THR A 140 -18.70 3.58 -22.75
N VAL A 141 -18.93 3.64 -21.44
CA VAL A 141 -18.11 2.96 -20.44
C VAL A 141 -18.11 1.48 -20.80
N SER A 142 -17.08 1.07 -21.55
CA SER A 142 -16.71 -0.32 -21.72
C SER A 142 -15.55 -0.57 -20.78
N THR A 143 -15.89 -1.12 -19.62
CA THR A 143 -14.96 -1.76 -18.69
C THR A 143 -14.00 -2.66 -19.47
N PRO A 144 -12.68 -2.43 -19.44
CA PRO A 144 -11.73 -3.40 -19.96
C PRO A 144 -11.68 -4.55 -18.95
N GLY A 145 -12.32 -5.65 -19.32
CA GLY A 145 -12.13 -6.94 -18.68
C GLY A 145 -10.65 -7.33 -18.72
N SER A 146 -10.22 -7.94 -17.62
CA SER A 146 -8.90 -8.50 -17.39
C SER A 146 -8.35 -9.25 -18.60
N GLU A 147 -7.35 -8.67 -19.26
CA GLU A 147 -6.39 -9.44 -20.04
C GLU A 147 -5.13 -9.56 -19.20
N ALA A 148 -4.90 -10.78 -18.69
CA ALA A 148 -3.68 -11.16 -18.00
C ALA A 148 -2.49 -11.02 -18.97
N SER A 149 -1.83 -9.86 -18.92
CA SER A 149 -0.52 -9.68 -19.51
C SER A 149 0.51 -10.44 -18.67
N THR A 150 1.11 -11.43 -19.29
CA THR A 150 2.28 -12.18 -18.83
C THR A 150 3.49 -11.25 -18.76
N LEU A 151 3.63 -10.52 -17.65
CA LEU A 151 4.88 -9.85 -17.31
C LEU A 151 5.78 -10.82 -16.56
N SER A 152 6.68 -11.40 -17.33
CA SER A 152 7.94 -12.00 -16.88
C SER A 152 8.75 -10.98 -16.07
N GLY A 153 9.27 -11.40 -14.91
CA GLY A 153 10.41 -10.73 -14.27
C GLY A 153 10.16 -9.96 -12.97
N GLY A 154 9.43 -10.55 -12.01
CA GLY A 154 9.42 -10.07 -10.62
C GLY A 154 9.47 -11.26 -9.67
N SER A 155 10.56 -11.40 -8.90
CA SER A 155 10.65 -12.43 -7.85
C SER A 155 9.65 -12.07 -6.75
N PHE A 156 8.53 -12.81 -6.71
CA PHE A 156 7.66 -12.84 -5.55
C PHE A 156 8.35 -13.70 -4.49
N THR A 157 8.76 -13.11 -3.36
CA THR A 157 8.98 -13.90 -2.14
C THR A 157 7.61 -14.39 -1.69
N GLU A 158 7.37 -15.67 -1.94
CA GLU A 158 6.22 -16.41 -1.45
C GLU A 158 6.24 -16.40 0.08
N PHE A 159 5.20 -15.80 0.69
CA PHE A 159 5.02 -15.85 2.14
C PHE A 159 4.53 -17.26 2.51
N TYR A 160 5.44 -18.10 2.99
CA TYR A 160 5.06 -19.35 3.65
C TYR A 160 4.62 -19.02 5.07
N THR A 161 3.35 -19.26 5.39
CA THR A 161 2.93 -19.39 6.79
C THR A 161 3.53 -20.69 7.31
N ASP A 162 4.45 -20.58 8.25
CA ASP A 162 4.99 -21.73 8.97
C ASP A 162 3.91 -22.24 9.94
N ASP A 163 3.01 -23.06 9.41
CA ASP A 163 1.90 -23.67 10.15
C ASP A 163 2.38 -24.48 11.37
N GLU A 164 3.65 -24.88 11.39
CA GLU A 164 4.29 -25.57 12.50
C GLU A 164 4.49 -24.64 13.72
N ILE A 165 4.67 -23.34 13.52
CA ILE A 165 4.75 -22.33 14.58
C ILE A 165 3.35 -21.99 15.11
N ILE A 166 2.35 -21.90 14.22
CA ILE A 166 0.97 -21.57 14.58
C ILE A 166 0.32 -22.71 15.38
N ASN A 167 0.59 -23.97 15.02
CA ASN A 167 0.00 -25.13 15.71
C ASN A 167 0.55 -25.40 17.12
N LYS A 168 1.74 -24.89 17.48
CA LYS A 168 2.31 -25.06 18.83
C LYS A 168 1.56 -24.28 19.91
N SER A 169 0.75 -23.29 19.52
CA SER A 169 -0.02 -22.44 20.45
C SER A 169 -1.49 -22.86 20.58
N ARG A 170 -1.92 -23.90 19.85
CA ARG A 170 -3.31 -24.36 19.86
C ARG A 170 -3.52 -25.35 21.00
N ILE A 171 -4.39 -25.02 21.95
CA ILE A 171 -4.83 -25.97 22.97
C ILE A 171 -5.54 -27.13 22.24
N PRO A 172 -5.12 -28.40 22.41
CA PRO A 172 -5.81 -29.54 21.83
C PRO A 172 -7.28 -29.50 22.24
N ARG A 173 -8.20 -29.67 21.27
CA ARG A 173 -9.66 -29.63 21.53
C ARG A 173 -10.10 -30.69 22.55
N GLU A 174 -9.25 -31.69 22.79
CA GLU A 174 -9.37 -32.77 23.77
C GLU A 174 -9.20 -32.29 25.23
N LYS A 175 -8.66 -31.08 25.45
CA LYS A 175 -8.48 -30.46 26.77
C LYS A 175 -9.51 -29.38 27.10
N VAL A 176 -10.48 -29.18 26.23
CA VAL A 176 -11.65 -28.35 26.55
C VAL A 176 -12.56 -29.21 27.40
N VAL A 177 -12.62 -28.93 28.70
CA VAL A 177 -13.62 -29.52 29.59
C VAL A 177 -14.95 -28.89 29.20
N ASP A 178 -15.88 -29.70 28.69
CA ASP A 178 -17.26 -29.28 28.46
C ASP A 178 -17.87 -28.86 29.81
N VAL A 179 -18.36 -27.63 29.88
CA VAL A 179 -19.12 -27.07 31.02
C VAL A 179 -20.61 -27.33 30.79
#